data_AF-A0A7S1Z107-F1
#
_entry.id   AF-A0A7S1Z107-F1
#
_cell.length_a   1.000
_cell.length_b   1.000
_cell.length_c   1.000
_cell.angle_alpha   90.00
_cell.angle_beta   90.00
_cell.angle_gamma   90.00
#
_symmetry.space_group_name_H-M   'P 1'
#
loop_
_entity.id
_entity.type
_entity.pdbx_description
1 polymer ?
#
loop_
_entity_poly.entity_id
_entity_poly.type
_entity_poly.pdbx_seq_one_letter_code
_entity_poly.pdbx_strand_id
1 'polypeptide(L)'
;RIAGDALPYDPDVTDRPYRGCCDRTDVPDMAEVRKVDTLERISCDISREEFFLKYEVPRRPVMLVGCEKDWPAAIENKWIPQKLAPRFDNETRWRARIGGEGRFLSNEDYKDNVRWGDIAEAMLTGKPYYLFDQLYDPAAKSIDEEYSDPGPVKDGDLYRKLPHFNGPLRWFSVGPKYTGTKVHMDPYATDAWNTLLKGHKWWLIYPDGYDDEDQLSCEPSCSVKVPLTVHWYASVGINAART
;
A
#
# COMPACT_ATOMS: atom_id res chain seq x y z
N ARG A 1 15.50 11.76 24.03
CA ARG A 1 14.25 10.99 23.81
C ARG A 1 13.11 11.92 24.14
N ILE A 2 12.53 12.55 23.12
CA ILE A 2 11.27 13.28 23.28
C ILE A 2 10.20 12.20 23.25
N ALA A 3 9.40 12.09 24.31
CA ALA A 3 8.25 11.21 24.35
C ALA A 3 7.26 11.73 23.30
N GLY A 4 7.19 11.04 22.16
CA GLY A 4 6.10 11.26 21.22
C GLY A 4 4.83 10.68 21.85
N ASP A 5 3.76 11.45 21.81
CA ASP A 5 2.42 11.04 22.23
C ASP A 5 1.90 9.96 21.28
N ALA A 6 2.48 8.76 21.35
CA ALA A 6 1.83 7.56 20.83
C ALA A 6 0.46 7.46 21.50
N LEU A 7 -0.55 7.06 20.72
CA LEU A 7 -1.87 6.75 21.26
C LEU A 7 -1.68 5.86 22.50
N PRO A 8 -2.30 6.19 23.65
CA PRO A 8 -2.12 5.40 24.86
C PRO A 8 -2.50 3.95 24.57
N TYR A 9 -1.60 3.03 24.88
CA TYR A 9 -1.84 1.59 24.83
C TYR A 9 -3.09 1.27 25.66
N ASP A 10 -4.13 0.80 25.00
CA ASP A 10 -5.39 0.43 25.63
C ASP A 10 -5.37 -1.08 25.96
N PRO A 11 -5.25 -1.46 27.24
CA PRO A 11 -5.23 -2.87 27.62
C PRO A 11 -6.55 -3.58 27.33
N ASP A 12 -7.68 -2.87 27.16
CA ASP A 12 -8.96 -3.48 26.79
C ASP A 12 -9.00 -3.92 25.31
N VAL A 13 -8.04 -3.46 24.48
CA VAL A 13 -7.86 -3.90 23.08
C VAL A 13 -7.04 -5.21 23.02
N THR A 14 -6.46 -5.67 24.14
CA THR A 14 -5.49 -6.78 24.13
C THR A 14 -6.04 -8.13 24.55
N ASP A 15 -7.22 -8.20 25.15
CA ASP A 15 -7.96 -9.46 25.23
C ASP A 15 -8.68 -9.64 23.91
N ARG A 16 -8.41 -10.72 23.17
CA ARG A 16 -9.22 -11.17 22.03
C ARG A 16 -10.58 -11.63 22.59
N PRO A 17 -11.61 -10.76 22.77
CA PRO A 17 -12.82 -11.13 23.50
C PRO A 17 -13.71 -12.05 22.64
N TYR A 18 -13.35 -12.18 21.37
CA TYR A 18 -14.06 -12.91 20.35
C TYR A 18 -13.07 -13.80 19.60
N ARG A 19 -13.50 -15.02 19.26
CA ARG A 19 -12.73 -15.87 18.34
C ARG A 19 -12.57 -15.16 17.01
N GLY A 20 -11.35 -15.14 16.46
CA GLY A 20 -11.03 -14.55 15.17
C GLY A 20 -11.53 -15.39 13.98
N CYS A 21 -12.83 -15.71 13.94
CA CYS A 21 -13.43 -16.53 12.88
C CYS A 21 -13.59 -15.71 11.60
N CYS A 22 -13.04 -16.23 10.50
CA CYS A 22 -12.97 -15.53 9.22
C CYS A 22 -14.04 -16.04 8.24
N ASP A 23 -15.29 -15.95 8.66
CA ASP A 23 -16.44 -16.52 7.95
C ASP A 23 -16.84 -15.71 6.71
N ARG A 24 -16.45 -14.42 6.67
CA ARG A 24 -16.62 -13.53 5.53
C ARG A 24 -15.32 -13.41 4.75
N THR A 25 -15.36 -13.83 3.48
CA THR A 25 -14.21 -13.73 2.56
C THR A 25 -14.36 -12.67 1.48
N ASP A 26 -15.52 -12.01 1.40
CA ASP A 26 -15.80 -11.02 0.38
C ASP A 26 -15.16 -9.68 0.72
N VAL A 27 -14.58 -9.02 -0.31
CA VAL A 27 -14.16 -7.61 -0.22
C VAL A 27 -15.38 -6.76 0.13
N PRO A 28 -15.30 -5.87 1.14
CA PRO A 28 -16.41 -4.98 1.46
C PRO A 28 -16.71 -4.06 0.29
N ASP A 29 -17.97 -3.68 0.16
CA ASP A 29 -18.34 -2.66 -0.80
C ASP A 29 -17.90 -1.27 -0.32
N MET A 30 -17.95 -0.28 -1.22
CA MET A 30 -17.54 1.09 -0.87
C MET A 30 -18.45 1.75 0.17
N ALA A 31 -19.71 1.32 0.32
CA ALA A 31 -20.59 1.86 1.34
C ALA A 31 -20.21 1.35 2.73
N GLU A 32 -19.80 0.09 2.84
CA GLU A 32 -19.24 -0.49 4.05
C GLU A 32 -17.91 0.18 4.41
N VAL A 33 -16.99 0.31 3.45
CA VAL A 33 -15.70 0.98 3.69
C VAL A 33 -15.90 2.42 4.18
N ARG A 34 -16.80 3.19 3.55
CA ARG A 34 -17.08 4.58 3.96
C ARG A 34 -17.64 4.72 5.37
N LYS A 35 -18.40 3.73 5.85
CA LYS A 35 -18.97 3.77 7.21
C LYS A 35 -17.90 3.66 8.30
N VAL A 36 -16.75 3.08 7.96
CA VAL A 36 -15.70 2.69 8.92
C VAL A 36 -14.40 3.44 8.65
N ASP A 37 -14.42 4.34 7.67
CA ASP A 37 -13.31 5.20 7.30
C ASP A 37 -13.18 6.33 8.33
N THR A 38 -12.23 6.16 9.24
CA THR A 38 -11.95 7.10 10.32
C THR A 38 -10.75 8.00 10.02
N LEU A 39 -10.08 7.82 8.88
CA LEU A 39 -8.84 8.52 8.57
C LEU A 39 -9.13 9.97 8.16
N GLU A 40 -8.51 10.90 8.86
CA GLU A 40 -8.62 12.33 8.58
C GLU A 40 -8.15 12.66 7.16
N ARG A 41 -8.86 13.56 6.50
CA ARG A 41 -8.53 14.08 5.17
C ARG A 41 -8.24 15.56 5.23
N ILE A 42 -7.08 15.96 4.74
CA ILE A 42 -6.67 17.37 4.68
C ILE A 42 -6.22 17.74 3.27
N SER A 43 -6.26 19.02 2.94
CA SER A 43 -5.73 19.50 1.66
C SER A 43 -4.21 19.33 1.59
N CYS A 44 -3.70 18.97 0.41
CA CYS A 44 -2.27 18.97 0.13
C CYS A 44 -1.66 20.39 0.07
N ASP A 45 -2.48 21.44 0.11
CA ASP A 45 -2.04 22.84 0.18
C ASP A 45 -1.58 23.26 1.60
N ILE A 46 -1.51 22.33 2.54
CA ILE A 46 -0.88 22.55 3.86
C ILE A 46 0.63 22.80 3.71
N SER A 47 1.18 23.72 4.52
CA SER A 47 2.61 23.99 4.48
C SER A 47 3.44 22.82 5.01
N ARG A 48 4.69 22.69 4.53
CA ARG A 48 5.65 21.67 5.03
C ARG A 48 5.84 21.73 6.54
N GLU A 49 5.96 22.94 7.10
CA GLU A 49 6.16 23.19 8.53
C GLU A 49 4.93 22.79 9.34
N GLU A 50 3.74 23.18 8.89
CA GLU A 50 2.51 22.82 9.59
C GLU A 50 2.25 21.31 9.53
N PHE A 51 2.51 20.67 8.38
CA PHE A 51 2.42 19.22 8.25
C PHE A 51 3.41 18.50 9.18
N PHE A 52 4.66 18.98 9.23
CA PHE A 52 5.68 18.45 10.13
C PHE A 52 5.20 18.45 11.58
N LEU A 53 4.75 19.60 12.07
CA LEU A 53 4.37 19.77 13.47
C LEU A 53 3.09 19.02 13.85
N LYS A 54 2.11 18.95 12.94
CA LYS A 54 0.79 18.36 13.24
C LYS A 54 0.67 16.87 12.97
N TYR A 55 1.47 16.32 12.05
CA TYR A 55 1.31 14.94 11.58
C TYR A 55 2.60 14.13 11.67
N GLU A 56 3.73 14.65 11.20
CA GLU A 56 4.99 13.89 11.15
C GLU A 56 5.62 13.71 12.54
N VAL A 57 5.82 14.79 13.30
CA VAL A 57 6.34 14.76 14.68
C VAL A 57 5.50 13.88 15.61
N PRO A 58 4.16 14.02 15.65
CA PRO A 58 3.31 13.17 16.49
C PRO A 58 3.03 11.77 15.89
N ARG A 59 3.59 11.43 14.71
CA ARG A 59 3.35 10.15 14.00
C ARG A 59 1.86 9.85 13.76
N ARG A 60 1.11 10.87 13.35
CA ARG A 60 -0.32 10.76 13.09
C ARG A 60 -0.57 10.48 11.60
N PRO A 61 -1.16 9.33 11.24
CA PRO A 61 -1.50 9.05 9.85
C PRO A 61 -2.60 10.01 9.38
N VAL A 62 -2.52 10.42 8.11
CA VAL A 62 -3.49 11.34 7.49
C VAL A 62 -3.56 11.09 5.98
N MET A 63 -4.72 11.34 5.39
CA MET A 63 -4.90 11.32 3.93
C MET A 63 -4.77 12.74 3.37
N LEU A 64 -3.72 12.96 2.57
CA LEU A 64 -3.54 14.21 1.82
C LEU A 64 -4.37 14.18 0.54
N VAL A 65 -5.18 15.20 0.32
CA VAL A 65 -6.10 15.30 -0.81
C VAL A 65 -5.55 16.31 -1.83
N GLY A 66 -5.42 15.87 -3.08
CA GLY A 66 -5.06 16.74 -4.22
C GLY A 66 -3.56 17.00 -4.37
N CYS A 67 -2.69 16.12 -3.88
CA CYS A 67 -1.24 16.23 -4.07
C CYS A 67 -0.80 15.96 -5.51
N GLU A 68 -1.57 15.16 -6.22
CA GLU A 68 -1.32 14.69 -7.57
C GLU A 68 -1.86 15.63 -8.65
N LYS A 69 -2.52 16.74 -8.27
CA LYS A 69 -3.26 17.62 -9.19
C LYS A 69 -2.42 18.14 -10.36
N ASP A 70 -1.12 18.34 -10.13
CA ASP A 70 -0.17 18.88 -11.11
C ASP A 70 0.71 17.78 -11.74
N TRP A 71 0.47 16.50 -11.40
CA TRP A 71 1.27 15.39 -11.93
C TRP A 71 0.85 15.07 -13.36
N PRO A 72 1.80 14.96 -14.32
CA PRO A 72 1.51 14.48 -15.66
C PRO A 72 0.78 13.12 -15.67
N ALA A 73 1.12 12.24 -14.72
CA ALA A 73 0.46 10.94 -14.57
C ALA A 73 -1.05 11.08 -14.31
N ALA A 74 -1.45 12.06 -13.49
CA ALA A 74 -2.84 12.31 -13.12
C ALA A 74 -3.58 13.11 -14.21
N ILE A 75 -3.02 14.24 -14.66
CA ILE A 75 -3.66 15.14 -15.64
C ILE A 75 -3.95 14.43 -16.95
N GLU A 76 -2.98 13.67 -17.46
CA GLU A 76 -3.12 12.96 -18.72
C GLU A 76 -3.62 11.52 -18.52
N ASN A 77 -3.92 11.11 -17.28
CA ASN A 77 -4.37 9.76 -16.93
C ASN A 77 -3.45 8.67 -17.55
N LYS A 78 -2.13 8.82 -17.40
CA LYS A 78 -1.11 7.98 -18.07
C LYS A 78 -0.99 6.60 -17.45
N TRP A 79 -1.27 6.48 -16.16
CA TRP A 79 -1.07 5.24 -15.41
C TRP A 79 -2.35 4.39 -15.38
N ILE A 80 -2.82 4.03 -16.58
CA ILE A 80 -3.92 3.08 -16.78
C ILE A 80 -3.46 1.91 -17.64
N PRO A 81 -4.09 0.72 -17.52
CA PRO A 81 -3.70 -0.46 -18.28
C PRO A 81 -3.46 -0.22 -19.77
N GLN A 82 -4.37 0.51 -20.41
CA GLN A 82 -4.37 0.78 -21.84
C GLN A 82 -3.19 1.64 -22.30
N LYS A 83 -2.65 2.49 -21.42
CA LYS A 83 -1.52 3.38 -21.72
C LYS A 83 -0.20 2.83 -21.22
N LEU A 84 -0.21 2.07 -20.13
CA LEU A 84 0.98 1.41 -19.59
C LEU A 84 1.40 0.22 -20.47
N ALA A 85 0.48 -0.67 -20.84
CA ALA A 85 0.81 -1.90 -21.57
C ALA A 85 1.71 -1.69 -22.82
N PRO A 86 1.46 -0.69 -23.71
CA PRO A 86 2.32 -0.45 -24.87
C PRO A 86 3.56 0.42 -24.57
N ARG A 87 3.77 0.87 -23.33
CA ARG A 87 4.71 1.95 -22.99
C ARG A 87 6.17 1.53 -23.02
N PHE A 88 6.47 0.31 -22.60
CA PHE A 88 7.83 -0.17 -22.47
C PHE A 88 8.12 -1.27 -23.48
N ASP A 89 9.38 -1.39 -23.87
CA ASP A 89 9.82 -2.51 -24.68
C ASP A 89 9.54 -3.82 -23.94
N ASN A 90 9.02 -4.82 -24.66
CA ASN A 90 8.58 -6.09 -24.08
C ASN A 90 9.70 -6.82 -23.34
N GLU A 91 10.96 -6.59 -23.71
CA GLU A 91 12.13 -7.19 -23.08
C GLU A 91 12.67 -6.36 -21.90
N THR A 92 12.06 -5.22 -21.54
CA THR A 92 12.40 -4.59 -20.26
C THR A 92 12.03 -5.51 -19.10
N ARG A 93 12.87 -5.51 -18.07
CA ARG A 93 12.77 -6.42 -16.93
C ARG A 93 12.28 -5.67 -15.72
N TRP A 94 11.31 -6.27 -15.04
CA TRP A 94 10.66 -5.67 -13.90
C TRP A 94 10.48 -6.68 -12.78
N ARG A 95 10.43 -6.19 -11.55
CA ARG A 95 10.00 -6.96 -10.38
C ARG A 95 8.49 -7.10 -10.35
N ALA A 96 8.01 -8.30 -10.59
CA ALA A 96 6.58 -8.59 -10.60
C ALA A 96 6.27 -10.01 -10.15
N ARG A 97 4.98 -10.24 -9.90
CA ARG A 97 4.36 -11.56 -9.77
C ARG A 97 3.43 -11.76 -10.95
N ILE A 98 3.47 -12.95 -11.56
CA ILE A 98 2.52 -13.36 -12.60
C ILE A 98 1.95 -14.71 -12.18
N GLY A 99 0.62 -14.77 -12.08
CA GLY A 99 -0.10 -15.95 -11.66
C GLY A 99 -0.59 -16.76 -12.86
N GLY A 100 -0.78 -18.06 -12.64
CA GLY A 100 -1.56 -18.89 -13.55
C GLY A 100 -3.06 -18.62 -13.39
N GLU A 101 -3.86 -19.03 -14.38
CA GLU A 101 -5.32 -18.94 -14.30
C GLU A 101 -5.85 -19.61 -13.02
N GLY A 102 -6.73 -18.89 -12.30
CA GLY A 102 -7.37 -19.40 -11.09
C GLY A 102 -6.45 -19.56 -9.86
N ARG A 103 -5.19 -19.10 -9.90
CA ARG A 103 -4.26 -19.16 -8.76
C ARG A 103 -4.04 -17.78 -8.14
N PHE A 104 -4.03 -17.73 -6.80
CA PHE A 104 -3.62 -16.56 -6.03
C PHE A 104 -2.11 -16.35 -6.06
N LEU A 105 -1.68 -15.09 -6.01
CA LEU A 105 -0.27 -14.70 -5.93
C LEU A 105 0.23 -14.73 -4.48
N SER A 106 1.22 -15.56 -4.22
CA SER A 106 1.95 -15.63 -2.95
C SER A 106 3.17 -14.71 -2.97
N ASN A 107 3.81 -14.51 -1.80
CA ASN A 107 5.06 -13.74 -1.72
C ASN A 107 6.23 -14.44 -2.43
N GLU A 108 6.19 -15.77 -2.53
CA GLU A 108 7.19 -16.60 -3.19
C GLU A 108 7.16 -16.46 -4.72
N ASP A 109 6.06 -15.94 -5.26
CA ASP A 109 5.89 -15.72 -6.71
C ASP A 109 6.61 -14.46 -7.23
N TYR A 110 7.25 -13.68 -6.36
CA TYR A 110 8.05 -12.53 -6.80
C TYR A 110 9.26 -12.98 -7.59
N LYS A 111 9.42 -12.36 -8.77
CA LYS A 111 10.61 -12.49 -9.60
C LYS A 111 11.11 -11.10 -9.93
N ASP A 112 12.41 -10.88 -9.81
CA ASP A 112 13.06 -9.59 -10.10
C ASP A 112 13.35 -9.37 -11.59
N ASN A 113 12.93 -10.30 -12.46
CA ASN A 113 13.32 -10.33 -13.87
C ASN A 113 12.17 -10.77 -14.78
N VAL A 114 10.97 -10.26 -14.53
CA VAL A 114 9.78 -10.54 -15.37
C VAL A 114 9.80 -9.60 -16.58
N ARG A 115 9.50 -10.13 -17.76
CA ARG A 115 9.43 -9.32 -18.98
C ARG A 115 8.20 -8.43 -18.96
N TRP A 116 8.35 -7.19 -19.42
CA TRP A 116 7.22 -6.28 -19.56
C TRP A 116 6.12 -6.85 -20.44
N GLY A 117 6.46 -7.57 -21.52
CA GLY A 117 5.46 -8.21 -22.38
C GLY A 117 4.52 -9.15 -21.62
N ASP A 118 5.04 -9.93 -20.67
CA ASP A 118 4.24 -10.85 -19.85
C ASP A 118 3.35 -10.08 -18.86
N ILE A 119 3.84 -8.96 -18.30
CA ILE A 119 3.09 -8.07 -17.41
C ILE A 119 1.98 -7.34 -18.17
N ALA A 120 2.29 -6.81 -19.36
CA ALA A 120 1.36 -6.12 -20.24
C ALA A 120 0.25 -7.06 -20.70
N GLU A 121 0.59 -8.29 -21.10
CA GLU A 121 -0.40 -9.31 -21.42
C GLU A 121 -1.32 -9.58 -20.23
N ALA A 122 -0.76 -9.81 -19.04
CA ALA A 122 -1.56 -10.07 -17.85
C ALA A 122 -2.49 -8.89 -17.50
N MET A 123 -1.97 -7.67 -17.60
CA MET A 123 -2.69 -6.42 -17.38
C MET A 123 -3.88 -6.24 -18.35
N LEU A 124 -3.73 -6.64 -19.62
CA LEU A 124 -4.77 -6.50 -20.64
C LEU A 124 -5.77 -7.65 -20.66
N THR A 125 -5.34 -8.86 -20.28
CA THR A 125 -6.17 -10.08 -20.31
C THR A 125 -6.86 -10.37 -18.97
N GLY A 126 -6.48 -9.67 -17.91
CA GLY A 126 -7.01 -9.90 -16.56
C GLY A 126 -6.41 -11.11 -15.85
N LYS A 127 -5.30 -11.68 -16.35
CA LYS A 127 -4.55 -12.70 -15.61
C LYS A 127 -4.04 -12.10 -14.29
N PRO A 128 -3.94 -12.88 -13.20
CA PRO A 128 -3.41 -12.36 -11.94
C PRO A 128 -1.98 -11.85 -12.11
N TYR A 129 -1.72 -10.61 -11.69
CA TYR A 129 -0.37 -10.04 -11.64
C TYR A 129 -0.23 -9.09 -10.46
N TYR A 130 1.00 -8.83 -10.04
CA TYR A 130 1.29 -7.71 -9.14
C TYR A 130 2.67 -7.15 -9.47
N LEU A 131 2.69 -5.98 -10.11
CA LEU A 131 3.90 -5.20 -10.35
C LEU A 131 4.22 -4.41 -9.09
N PHE A 132 5.42 -4.59 -8.56
CA PHE A 132 5.92 -3.83 -7.43
C PHE A 132 7.42 -3.68 -7.58
N ASP A 133 7.81 -2.64 -8.29
CA ASP A 133 9.18 -2.47 -8.73
C ASP A 133 9.75 -1.11 -8.38
N GLN A 134 11.07 -1.05 -8.27
CA GLN A 134 11.80 0.13 -7.83
C GLN A 134 11.98 1.11 -8.99
N LEU A 135 11.90 2.40 -8.69
CA LEU A 135 12.01 3.47 -9.69
C LEU A 135 13.46 3.97 -9.93
N TYR A 136 14.44 3.08 -9.82
CA TYR A 136 15.87 3.41 -10.04
C TYR A 136 16.42 2.87 -11.36
N ASP A 137 15.73 1.91 -11.98
CA ASP A 137 16.15 1.33 -13.25
C ASP A 137 15.90 2.33 -14.40
N PRO A 138 16.79 2.44 -15.42
CA PRO A 138 16.57 3.35 -16.54
C PRO A 138 15.25 3.10 -17.29
N ALA A 139 14.75 1.87 -17.30
CA ALA A 139 13.45 1.52 -17.88
C ALA A 139 12.28 2.25 -17.19
N ALA A 140 12.40 2.50 -15.88
CA ALA A 140 11.40 3.17 -15.07
C ALA A 140 11.52 4.70 -15.09
N LYS A 141 12.54 5.27 -15.77
CA LYS A 141 12.78 6.72 -15.83
C LYS A 141 11.55 7.51 -16.30
N SER A 142 10.84 7.00 -17.30
CA SER A 142 9.65 7.69 -17.80
C SER A 142 8.50 7.77 -16.78
N ILE A 143 8.47 6.87 -15.78
CA ILE A 143 7.52 6.95 -14.65
C ILE A 143 7.99 8.03 -13.67
N ASP A 144 9.31 8.15 -13.44
CA ASP A 144 9.89 9.13 -12.51
C ASP A 144 9.65 10.59 -12.92
N GLU A 145 9.46 10.85 -14.20
CA GLU A 145 9.20 12.17 -14.75
C GLU A 145 7.71 12.58 -14.66
N GLU A 146 6.82 11.70 -14.21
CA GLU A 146 5.35 11.90 -14.26
C GLU A 146 4.70 12.14 -12.90
N TYR A 147 5.50 12.19 -11.83
CA TYR A 147 5.07 12.58 -10.49
C TYR A 147 6.17 13.42 -9.83
N SER A 148 5.85 13.99 -8.68
CA SER A 148 6.82 14.67 -7.82
C SER A 148 6.53 14.38 -6.36
N ASP A 149 7.50 14.57 -5.48
CA ASP A 149 7.24 14.48 -4.03
C ASP A 149 6.11 15.47 -3.64
N PRO A 150 5.09 15.04 -2.87
CA PRO A 150 4.02 15.94 -2.44
C PRO A 150 4.55 17.11 -1.62
N GLY A 151 3.97 18.30 -1.80
CA GLY A 151 4.40 19.52 -1.13
C GLY A 151 4.62 19.39 0.39
N PRO A 152 3.68 18.79 1.14
CA PRO A 152 3.79 18.63 2.60
C PRO A 152 4.93 17.72 3.08
N VAL A 153 5.47 16.85 2.23
CA VAL A 153 6.58 15.92 2.57
C VAL A 153 7.86 16.22 1.79
N LYS A 154 7.83 17.24 0.93
CA LYS A 154 8.96 17.62 0.09
C LYS A 154 10.19 17.91 0.95
N ASP A 155 11.35 17.50 0.43
CA ASP A 155 12.67 17.64 1.08
C ASP A 155 12.83 16.90 2.42
N GLY A 156 11.85 16.08 2.83
CA GLY A 156 11.89 15.22 4.01
C GLY A 156 12.78 13.98 3.85
N ASP A 157 13.21 13.65 2.63
CA ASP A 157 14.07 12.50 2.36
C ASP A 157 15.51 12.78 2.84
N LEU A 158 15.81 12.34 4.06
CA LEU A 158 17.16 12.39 4.64
C LEU A 158 18.09 11.31 4.10
N TYR A 159 17.54 10.21 3.57
CA TYR A 159 18.32 9.08 3.06
C TYR A 159 19.05 9.43 1.77
N ARG A 160 18.47 10.27 0.91
CA ARG A 160 19.16 10.88 -0.26
C ARG A 160 20.47 11.58 0.09
N LYS A 161 20.65 12.03 1.34
CA LYS A 161 21.87 12.73 1.80
C LYS A 161 22.93 11.78 2.36
N LEU A 162 22.60 10.50 2.54
CA LEU A 162 23.52 9.52 3.10
C LEU A 162 24.43 8.95 1.99
N PRO A 163 25.77 9.02 2.14
CA PRO A 163 26.71 8.62 1.09
C PRO A 163 26.72 7.11 0.78
N HIS A 164 26.09 6.29 1.63
CA HIS A 164 26.12 4.82 1.55
C HIS A 164 24.74 4.18 1.66
N PHE A 165 23.66 4.96 1.52
CA PHE A 165 22.34 4.37 1.50
C PHE A 165 21.98 3.90 0.09
N ASN A 166 21.95 2.59 -0.10
CA ASN A 166 21.66 1.94 -1.38
C ASN A 166 20.28 1.24 -1.38
N GLY A 167 19.46 1.48 -0.36
CA GLY A 167 18.13 0.88 -0.28
C GLY A 167 17.13 1.57 -1.22
N PRO A 168 16.16 0.84 -1.79
CA PRO A 168 15.06 1.50 -2.48
C PRO A 168 14.19 2.31 -1.51
N LEU A 169 13.71 3.47 -1.98
CA LEU A 169 12.78 4.36 -1.28
C LEU A 169 11.51 4.66 -2.09
N ARG A 170 11.47 4.20 -3.35
CA ARG A 170 10.40 4.54 -4.30
C ARG A 170 10.01 3.32 -5.11
N TRP A 171 8.71 3.03 -5.13
CA TRP A 171 8.16 1.88 -5.83
C TRP A 171 6.96 2.27 -6.69
N PHE A 172 6.91 1.67 -7.88
CA PHE A 172 5.74 1.69 -8.74
C PHE A 172 4.94 0.41 -8.54
N SER A 173 3.68 0.57 -8.11
CA SER A 173 2.79 -0.53 -7.78
C SER A 173 1.58 -0.56 -8.70
N VAL A 174 1.37 -1.68 -9.39
CA VAL A 174 0.20 -1.91 -10.23
C VAL A 174 -0.32 -3.32 -10.01
N GLY A 175 -1.61 -3.45 -9.71
CA GLY A 175 -2.25 -4.75 -9.52
C GLY A 175 -3.74 -4.69 -9.80
N PRO A 176 -4.35 -5.82 -10.19
CA PRO A 176 -5.79 -5.96 -10.29
C PRO A 176 -6.42 -6.08 -8.90
N LYS A 177 -7.76 -6.20 -8.89
CA LYS A 177 -8.53 -6.52 -7.67
C LYS A 177 -7.96 -7.78 -7.00
N TYR A 178 -8.07 -7.85 -5.68
CA TYR A 178 -7.59 -8.95 -4.83
C TYR A 178 -6.06 -9.07 -4.74
N THR A 179 -5.34 -7.95 -4.93
CA THR A 179 -3.91 -7.83 -4.62
C THR A 179 -3.68 -6.85 -3.48
N GLY A 180 -2.55 -6.98 -2.78
CA GLY A 180 -2.21 -6.16 -1.64
C GLY A 180 -0.94 -6.62 -0.93
N THR A 181 -0.64 -5.97 0.17
CA THR A 181 0.51 -6.27 1.04
C THR A 181 -0.02 -6.70 2.41
N LYS A 182 0.65 -7.67 3.06
CA LYS A 182 0.37 -8.04 4.45
C LYS A 182 0.64 -6.84 5.38
N VAL A 183 0.10 -6.84 6.58
CA VAL A 183 0.54 -5.86 7.58
C VAL A 183 2.01 -6.05 7.89
N HIS A 184 2.68 -4.92 8.03
CA HIS A 184 4.09 -4.80 8.32
C HIS A 184 4.34 -3.40 8.84
N MET A 185 5.47 -3.22 9.52
CA MET A 185 6.09 -1.92 9.67
C MET A 185 7.09 -1.72 8.53
N ASP A 186 7.18 -0.49 8.02
CA ASP A 186 8.17 -0.16 7.02
C ASP A 186 9.60 -0.30 7.60
N PRO A 187 10.56 -0.79 6.79
CA PRO A 187 11.90 -1.05 7.25
C PRO A 187 12.63 0.25 7.64
N TYR A 188 13.68 0.11 8.46
CA TYR A 188 14.53 1.23 8.90
C TYR A 188 13.78 2.37 9.62
N ALA A 189 12.56 2.13 10.09
CA ALA A 189 11.69 3.14 10.69
C ALA A 189 11.49 4.38 9.80
N THR A 190 11.39 4.16 8.49
CA THR A 190 11.02 5.20 7.53
C THR A 190 9.52 5.48 7.62
N ASP A 191 9.15 6.74 7.45
CA ASP A 191 7.78 7.10 7.10
C ASP A 191 7.55 6.91 5.59
N ALA A 192 6.30 6.63 5.21
CA ALA A 192 5.92 6.42 3.81
C ALA A 192 4.73 7.30 3.41
N TRP A 193 4.69 7.66 2.13
CA TRP A 193 3.51 8.22 1.47
C TRP A 193 3.11 7.33 0.29
N ASN A 194 1.81 7.16 0.09
CA ASN A 194 1.26 6.35 -1.00
C ASN A 194 0.23 7.16 -1.78
N THR A 195 0.48 7.38 -3.08
CA THR A 195 -0.47 8.09 -3.94
C THR A 195 -1.19 7.11 -4.86
N LEU A 196 -2.53 7.10 -4.79
CA LEU A 196 -3.38 6.24 -5.59
C LEU A 196 -3.97 7.01 -6.78
N LEU A 197 -3.49 6.76 -7.99
CA LEU A 197 -4.01 7.42 -9.20
C LEU A 197 -5.24 6.74 -9.80
N LYS A 198 -5.36 5.41 -9.64
CA LYS A 198 -6.48 4.65 -10.21
C LYS A 198 -6.90 3.50 -9.30
N GLY A 199 -8.23 3.35 -9.15
CA GLY A 199 -8.84 2.27 -8.37
C GLY A 199 -9.10 2.66 -6.92
N HIS A 200 -9.14 1.66 -6.04
CA HIS A 200 -9.36 1.83 -4.60
C HIS A 200 -8.41 0.88 -3.85
N LYS A 201 -7.84 1.35 -2.75
CA LYS A 201 -7.08 0.54 -1.79
C LYS A 201 -7.76 0.65 -0.43
N TRP A 202 -7.89 -0.47 0.26
CA TRP A 202 -8.35 -0.50 1.64
C TRP A 202 -7.13 -0.60 2.56
N TRP A 203 -6.99 0.37 3.45
CA TRP A 203 -5.91 0.44 4.43
C TRP A 203 -6.44 0.15 5.83
N LEU A 204 -5.61 -0.54 6.60
CA LEU A 204 -5.80 -0.82 8.01
C LEU A 204 -4.50 -0.41 8.68
N ILE A 205 -4.56 0.59 9.56
CA ILE A 205 -3.40 1.18 10.23
C ILE A 205 -3.58 0.95 11.73
N TYR A 206 -2.56 0.41 12.38
CA TYR A 206 -2.55 0.12 13.80
C TYR A 206 -1.67 1.10 14.56
N PRO A 207 -1.93 1.34 15.86
CA PRO A 207 -0.98 2.03 16.71
C PRO A 207 0.33 1.23 16.83
N ASP A 208 1.39 1.94 17.22
CA ASP A 208 2.71 1.35 17.52
C ASP A 208 2.60 0.29 18.63
N GLY A 209 3.37 -0.79 18.53
CA GLY A 209 3.38 -1.91 19.48
C GLY A 209 2.39 -3.06 19.19
N TYR A 210 1.70 -3.04 18.05
CA TYR A 210 0.92 -4.19 17.58
C TYR A 210 1.82 -5.16 16.79
N ASP A 211 2.64 -5.95 17.49
CA ASP A 211 3.69 -6.78 16.89
C ASP A 211 3.31 -8.26 16.67
N ASP A 212 2.10 -8.66 17.03
CA ASP A 212 1.75 -10.07 17.06
C ASP A 212 0.94 -10.48 15.82
N GLU A 213 1.62 -11.02 14.79
CA GLU A 213 0.97 -11.66 13.64
C GLU A 213 -0.04 -12.73 14.08
N ASP A 214 0.20 -13.40 15.21
CA ASP A 214 -0.72 -14.40 15.76
C ASP A 214 -2.00 -13.72 16.27
N GLN A 215 -1.95 -12.48 16.76
CA GLN A 215 -3.13 -11.68 17.17
C GLN A 215 -4.01 -11.24 16.00
N LEU A 216 -3.50 -11.26 14.78
CA LEU A 216 -4.26 -10.94 13.56
C LEU A 216 -4.63 -12.18 12.76
N SER A 217 -4.14 -13.36 13.17
CA SER A 217 -4.45 -14.61 12.49
C SER A 217 -5.90 -15.05 12.71
N CYS A 218 -6.47 -15.66 11.66
CA CYS A 218 -7.78 -16.29 11.71
C CYS A 218 -7.72 -17.60 12.50
N GLU A 219 -8.73 -17.89 13.33
CA GLU A 219 -8.81 -19.15 14.05
C GLU A 219 -9.15 -20.31 13.11
N PRO A 220 -8.31 -21.36 13.00
CA PRO A 220 -8.56 -22.48 12.09
C PRO A 220 -9.80 -23.30 12.47
N SER A 221 -10.19 -23.29 13.74
CA SER A 221 -11.29 -24.11 14.27
C SER A 221 -12.67 -23.71 13.74
N CYS A 222 -12.82 -22.45 13.30
CA CYS A 222 -14.07 -21.90 12.80
C CYS A 222 -13.95 -21.26 11.42
N SER A 223 -12.76 -20.89 10.96
CA SER A 223 -12.58 -20.26 9.64
C SER A 223 -12.76 -21.28 8.52
N VAL A 224 -13.90 -21.18 7.81
CA VAL A 224 -14.39 -22.16 6.82
C VAL A 224 -13.46 -22.35 5.61
N LYS A 225 -12.54 -21.40 5.36
CA LYS A 225 -11.53 -21.46 4.29
C LYS A 225 -10.16 -21.17 4.89
N VAL A 226 -9.11 -21.82 4.36
CA VAL A 226 -7.72 -21.47 4.69
C VAL A 226 -7.57 -19.96 4.50
N PRO A 227 -7.19 -19.19 5.54
CA PRO A 227 -7.11 -17.75 5.48
C PRO A 227 -5.97 -17.36 4.53
N LEU A 228 -6.32 -16.97 3.30
CA LEU A 228 -5.39 -16.37 2.37
C LEU A 228 -5.14 -14.92 2.78
N THR A 229 -4.05 -14.32 2.30
CA THR A 229 -3.76 -12.89 2.51
C THR A 229 -4.94 -12.00 2.09
N VAL A 230 -5.73 -12.44 1.09
CA VAL A 230 -6.94 -11.75 0.62
C VAL A 230 -8.20 -12.02 1.46
N HIS A 231 -8.14 -12.87 2.47
CA HIS A 231 -9.24 -13.03 3.44
C HIS A 231 -8.89 -12.34 4.76
N TRP A 232 -7.60 -12.16 5.00
CA TRP A 232 -7.05 -11.51 6.17
C TRP A 232 -7.54 -10.06 6.34
N TYR A 233 -7.59 -9.28 5.25
CA TYR A 233 -8.14 -7.92 5.29
C TYR A 233 -9.63 -7.88 5.67
N ALA A 234 -10.41 -8.90 5.31
CA ALA A 234 -11.84 -8.91 5.58
C ALA A 234 -12.07 -9.06 7.08
N SER A 235 -11.34 -9.95 7.73
CA SER A 235 -11.52 -10.24 9.16
C SER A 235 -10.95 -9.15 10.06
N VAL A 236 -9.74 -8.70 9.77
CA VAL A 236 -9.12 -7.58 10.47
C VAL A 236 -9.97 -6.32 10.31
N GLY A 237 -10.34 -6.00 9.07
CA GLY A 237 -11.07 -4.79 8.77
C GLY A 237 -12.51 -4.81 9.31
N ILE A 238 -13.14 -5.98 9.43
CA ILE A 238 -14.44 -6.13 10.11
C ILE A 238 -14.33 -5.85 11.61
N ASN A 239 -13.27 -6.31 12.28
CA ASN A 239 -13.08 -6.05 13.70
C ASN A 239 -12.80 -4.56 13.95
N ALA A 240 -11.95 -3.93 13.13
CA ALA A 240 -11.71 -2.48 13.18
C ALA A 240 -12.96 -1.65 12.84
N ALA A 241 -13.89 -2.21 12.06
CA ALA A 241 -15.15 -1.58 11.66
C ALA A 241 -16.29 -1.69 12.70
N ARG A 242 -16.15 -2.56 13.70
CA ARG A 242 -17.22 -2.91 14.66
C ARG A 242 -17.02 -2.29 16.05
N THR A 243 -16.01 -1.45 16.23
CA THR A 243 -15.80 -0.62 17.43
C THR A 243 -16.73 0.58 17.43
#